data_AF-A0A0M1J5H1-F1
#
_entry.id   AF-A0A0M1J5H1-F1
#
_cell.length_a   1.000
_cell.length_b   1.000
_cell.length_c   1.000
_cell.angle_alpha   90.00
_cell.angle_beta   90.00
_cell.angle_gamma   90.00
#
_symmetry.space_group_name_H-M   'P 1'
#
loop_
_entity.id
_entity.type
_entity.pdbx_description
1 polymer ?
#
loop_
_entity_poly.entity_id
_entity_poly.type
_entity_poly.pdbx_seq_one_letter_code
_entity_poly.pdbx_strand_id
1 'polypeptide(L)'
;MPNTEHSNDEPWLHKKIDKIDYFVHRPTRQSGIHIRGLAKLCGVDEKAIRSAIEKATKVEKAEGTLRKIRETLLSNILKNREIFLVDLRKNSPKLNGKEVKVILASVCFDIAYYYSSQGYQEAFKTVGDMGRLGAESFVFYKTGFDVMEHLQVNSTIVDGIEVLTYATQVEVNKTTTGEVMYYTDRKTGQCGISLTGLYHLCGGIISKTKILEYLNTLNTPFVMAGGQGEDIIDATAAEQVLYYYGHTASPRKSQKAKSWLASMGTPISKFIASHTGYTTATGTTDIDTVRKCNEALQREVERLHKQLGLYDEQGIARWHLLLGTTLDYQLSSLGAVLKTEVETTATPQRVDFVIENLHLQAHGRAVLDGLNPQADHNL
;
A
#
# COMPACT_ATOMS: atom_id res chain seq x y z
N MET A 1 6.66 -1.79 -48.96
CA MET A 1 7.59 -2.28 -47.91
C MET A 1 7.48 -1.36 -46.71
N PRO A 2 7.54 -1.84 -45.46
CA PRO A 2 7.41 -3.22 -44.99
C PRO A 2 6.18 -3.44 -44.09
N ASN A 3 5.71 -4.69 -44.05
CA ASN A 3 4.82 -5.22 -43.03
C ASN A 3 5.51 -5.14 -41.67
N THR A 4 4.89 -4.49 -40.68
CA THR A 4 5.18 -4.73 -39.26
C THR A 4 4.02 -5.51 -38.67
N GLU A 5 3.95 -6.80 -39.02
CA GLU A 5 3.41 -7.81 -38.11
C GLU A 5 4.32 -7.83 -36.88
N HIS A 6 4.02 -7.02 -35.86
CA HIS A 6 4.59 -7.27 -34.55
C HIS A 6 3.89 -8.51 -33.98
N SER A 7 4.61 -9.63 -33.95
CA SER A 7 4.14 -10.91 -33.43
C SER A 7 3.61 -10.76 -32.00
N ASN A 8 2.29 -10.71 -31.85
CA ASN A 8 1.60 -10.59 -30.56
C ASN A 8 1.16 -11.94 -29.98
N ASP A 9 1.66 -13.06 -30.52
CA ASP A 9 1.13 -14.39 -30.19
C ASP A 9 1.80 -15.09 -29.00
N GLU A 10 2.97 -14.62 -28.52
CA GLU A 10 3.60 -15.25 -27.36
C GLU A 10 3.21 -14.52 -26.05
N PRO A 11 2.44 -15.16 -25.15
CA PRO A 11 1.96 -14.53 -23.92
C PRO A 11 3.10 -14.28 -22.90
N TRP A 12 4.28 -14.85 -23.14
CA TRP A 12 5.44 -14.76 -22.28
C TRP A 12 6.43 -13.74 -22.81
N LEU A 13 6.63 -12.64 -22.07
CA LEU A 13 7.81 -11.82 -22.25
C LEU A 13 8.97 -12.46 -21.50
N HIS A 14 10.04 -12.80 -22.21
CA HIS A 14 11.27 -13.36 -21.66
C HIS A 14 12.45 -12.42 -21.90
N LYS A 15 13.31 -12.26 -20.90
CA LYS A 15 14.60 -11.60 -21.06
C LYS A 15 15.67 -12.28 -20.23
N LYS A 16 16.86 -12.41 -20.80
CA LYS A 16 18.03 -12.96 -20.12
C LYS A 16 19.03 -11.85 -19.81
N ILE A 17 19.31 -11.62 -18.53
CA ILE A 17 20.31 -10.64 -18.06
C ILE A 17 21.25 -11.34 -17.09
N ASP A 18 22.56 -11.15 -17.24
CA ASP A 18 23.58 -11.75 -16.35
C ASP A 18 23.44 -13.27 -16.17
N LYS A 19 23.03 -13.96 -17.24
CA LYS A 19 22.73 -15.41 -17.27
C LYS A 19 21.52 -15.83 -16.40
N ILE A 20 20.67 -14.88 -16.00
CA ILE A 20 19.41 -15.09 -15.27
C ILE A 20 18.27 -14.88 -16.25
N ASP A 21 17.36 -15.84 -16.30
CA ASP A 21 16.17 -15.80 -17.16
C ASP A 21 14.97 -15.26 -16.35
N TYR A 22 14.42 -14.14 -16.82
CA TYR A 22 13.28 -13.43 -16.25
C TYR A 22 12.06 -13.57 -17.16
N PHE A 23 10.88 -13.70 -16.56
CA PHE A 23 9.64 -13.90 -17.28
C PHE A 23 8.53 -13.01 -16.75
N VAL A 24 7.70 -12.52 -17.66
CA VAL A 24 6.44 -11.85 -17.38
C VAL A 24 5.37 -12.46 -18.27
N HIS A 25 4.28 -12.91 -17.69
CA HIS A 25 3.07 -13.23 -18.44
C HIS A 25 2.39 -11.91 -18.80
N ARG A 26 2.43 -11.48 -20.07
CA ARG A 26 1.88 -10.17 -20.47
C ARG A 26 0.41 -9.98 -20.05
N PRO A 27 -0.50 -10.98 -20.22
CA PRO A 27 -1.92 -10.80 -19.88
C PRO A 27 -2.24 -10.68 -18.39
N THR A 28 -1.52 -11.41 -17.53
CA THR A 28 -1.79 -11.40 -16.06
C THR A 28 -0.80 -10.55 -15.29
N ARG A 29 0.27 -10.10 -15.95
CA ARG A 29 1.45 -9.44 -15.38
C ARG A 29 2.15 -10.22 -14.27
N GLN A 30 1.77 -11.46 -14.04
CA GLN A 30 2.50 -12.32 -13.13
C GLN A 30 3.91 -12.50 -13.68
N SER A 31 4.88 -12.34 -12.80
CA SER A 31 6.29 -12.35 -13.16
C SER A 31 7.05 -13.31 -12.28
N GLY A 32 8.23 -13.68 -12.75
CA GLY A 32 9.03 -14.66 -12.05
C GLY A 32 10.42 -14.84 -12.62
N ILE A 33 11.21 -15.62 -11.88
CA ILE A 33 12.61 -15.88 -12.18
C ILE A 33 12.78 -17.39 -12.33
N HIS A 34 13.52 -17.79 -13.36
CA HIS A 34 13.88 -19.20 -13.53
C HIS A 34 14.66 -19.71 -12.32
N ILE A 35 14.42 -20.95 -11.88
CA ILE A 35 15.00 -21.50 -10.64
C ILE A 35 16.54 -21.40 -10.57
N ARG A 36 17.23 -21.62 -11.69
CA ARG A 36 18.70 -21.45 -11.78
C ARG A 36 19.14 -20.01 -11.56
N GLY A 37 18.37 -19.09 -12.12
CA GLY A 37 18.59 -17.66 -11.97
C GLY A 37 18.41 -17.22 -10.52
N LEU A 38 17.33 -17.68 -9.88
CA LEU A 38 17.08 -17.42 -8.46
C LEU A 38 18.18 -18.02 -7.56
N ALA A 39 18.63 -19.25 -7.84
CA ALA A 39 19.72 -19.86 -7.09
C ALA A 39 21.01 -19.03 -7.15
N LYS A 40 21.34 -18.51 -8.34
CA LYS A 40 22.46 -17.59 -8.53
C LYS A 40 22.28 -16.28 -7.76
N LEU A 41 21.08 -15.69 -7.78
CA LEU A 41 20.76 -14.47 -7.01
C LEU A 41 20.88 -14.69 -5.49
N CYS A 42 20.57 -15.89 -5.02
CA CYS A 42 20.66 -16.24 -3.60
C CYS A 42 22.03 -16.76 -3.17
N GLY A 43 22.99 -16.96 -4.09
CA GLY A 43 24.30 -17.52 -3.77
C GLY A 43 24.26 -18.99 -3.34
N VAL A 44 23.28 -19.78 -3.83
CA VAL A 44 23.08 -21.19 -3.45
C VAL A 44 23.02 -22.11 -4.66
N ASP A 45 23.19 -23.41 -4.40
CA ASP A 45 22.99 -24.44 -5.41
C ASP A 45 21.50 -24.57 -5.79
N GLU A 46 21.20 -24.74 -7.08
CA GLU A 46 19.85 -24.93 -7.61
C GLU A 46 19.09 -26.07 -6.88
N LYS A 47 19.82 -27.13 -6.52
CA LYS A 47 19.29 -28.30 -5.82
C LYS A 47 18.77 -27.95 -4.43
N ALA A 48 19.32 -26.95 -3.76
CA ALA A 48 18.86 -26.52 -2.44
C ALA A 48 17.43 -25.94 -2.52
N ILE A 49 17.21 -25.02 -3.46
CA ILE A 49 15.88 -24.43 -3.72
C ILE A 49 14.91 -25.51 -4.21
N ARG A 50 15.34 -26.34 -5.17
CA ARG A 50 14.52 -27.44 -5.71
C ARG A 50 14.06 -28.41 -4.61
N SER A 51 14.97 -28.80 -3.72
CA SER A 51 14.66 -29.71 -2.60
C SER A 51 13.66 -29.10 -1.62
N ALA A 52 13.76 -27.80 -1.33
CA ALA A 52 12.80 -27.10 -0.47
C ALA A 52 11.41 -27.05 -1.10
N ILE A 53 11.32 -26.76 -2.40
CA ILE A 53 10.06 -26.76 -3.16
C ILE A 53 9.45 -28.16 -3.19
N GLU A 54 10.23 -29.20 -3.51
CA GLU A 54 9.74 -30.59 -3.52
C GLU A 54 9.17 -31.03 -2.17
N LYS A 55 9.81 -30.61 -1.07
CA LYS A 55 9.30 -30.86 0.29
C LYS A 55 8.00 -30.09 0.56
N ALA A 56 7.90 -28.85 0.11
CA ALA A 56 6.70 -28.03 0.28
C ALA A 56 5.49 -28.52 -0.54
N THR A 57 5.73 -29.09 -1.72
CA THR A 57 4.66 -29.55 -2.64
C THR A 57 4.18 -30.98 -2.41
N LYS A 58 4.90 -31.81 -1.63
CA LYS A 58 4.46 -33.19 -1.34
C LYS A 58 3.25 -33.18 -0.39
N VAL A 59 2.07 -33.50 -0.93
CA VAL A 59 0.81 -33.69 -0.20
C VAL A 59 0.62 -35.19 0.16
N GLU A 60 0.45 -35.46 1.46
CA GLU A 60 -0.25 -36.58 2.12
C GLU A 60 -0.03 -38.05 1.67
N LYS A 61 1.05 -38.70 2.12
CA LYS A 61 1.05 -40.16 2.37
C LYS A 61 1.85 -40.63 3.60
N ALA A 62 2.35 -39.72 4.44
CA ALA A 62 3.11 -40.12 5.63
C ALA A 62 2.48 -39.50 6.89
N GLU A 63 1.57 -40.24 7.50
CA GLU A 63 1.21 -40.05 8.91
C GLU A 63 2.43 -40.36 9.79
N GLY A 64 2.74 -39.50 10.75
CA GLY A 64 3.68 -39.80 11.84
C GLY A 64 4.94 -38.93 11.95
N THR A 65 5.56 -39.06 13.12
CA THR A 65 6.69 -38.31 13.73
C THR A 65 7.87 -37.97 12.81
N LEU A 66 8.05 -38.73 11.71
CA LEU A 66 9.07 -38.49 10.68
C LEU A 66 8.86 -37.19 9.88
N ARG A 67 7.63 -36.63 9.84
CA ARG A 67 7.33 -35.38 9.13
C ARG A 67 7.98 -34.16 9.79
N LYS A 68 7.97 -34.07 11.13
CA LYS A 68 8.57 -32.95 11.89
C LYS A 68 10.09 -32.88 11.72
N ILE A 69 10.74 -34.01 11.41
CA ILE A 69 12.21 -34.10 11.28
C ILE A 69 12.69 -33.61 9.89
N ARG A 70 11.82 -33.62 8.85
CA ARG A 70 12.22 -33.31 7.46
C ARG A 70 11.82 -31.91 6.97
N GLU A 71 10.95 -31.21 7.71
CA GLU A 71 10.50 -29.85 7.39
C GLU A 71 11.63 -28.85 7.71
N THR A 72 12.09 -28.14 6.67
CA THR A 72 12.99 -26.98 6.82
C THR A 72 12.16 -25.71 7.01
N LEU A 73 12.74 -24.68 7.63
CA LEU A 73 12.12 -23.35 7.72
C LEU A 73 11.65 -22.85 6.35
N LEU A 74 12.49 -22.99 5.32
CA LEU A 74 12.13 -22.60 3.95
C LEU A 74 10.95 -23.41 3.39
N SER A 75 10.93 -24.73 3.56
CA SER A 75 9.78 -25.54 3.09
C SER A 75 8.48 -25.19 3.82
N ASN A 76 8.54 -24.72 5.06
CA ASN A 76 7.37 -24.25 5.80
C ASN A 76 6.86 -22.90 5.28
N ILE A 77 7.77 -21.98 4.93
CA ILE A 77 7.43 -20.70 4.29
C ILE A 77 6.72 -20.92 2.94
N LEU A 78 7.14 -21.94 2.19
CA LEU A 78 6.61 -22.25 0.86
C LEU A 78 5.33 -23.10 0.88
N LYS A 79 4.96 -23.65 2.03
CA LYS A 79 3.84 -24.59 2.17
C LYS A 79 2.51 -23.90 1.84
N ASN A 80 1.65 -24.59 1.10
CA ASN A 80 0.32 -24.11 0.67
C ASN A 80 0.33 -22.84 -0.20
N ARG A 81 1.47 -22.48 -0.81
CA ARG A 81 1.56 -21.36 -1.73
C ARG A 81 1.57 -21.82 -3.18
N GLU A 82 1.09 -20.95 -4.06
CA GLU A 82 1.37 -21.05 -5.48
C GLU A 82 2.85 -20.66 -5.68
N ILE A 83 3.67 -21.60 -6.15
CA ILE A 83 5.12 -21.42 -6.25
C ILE A 83 5.53 -21.05 -7.67
N PHE A 84 4.93 -21.71 -8.66
CA PHE A 84 5.35 -21.61 -10.04
C PHE A 84 4.53 -20.59 -10.81
N LEU A 85 5.21 -19.80 -11.63
CA LEU A 85 4.60 -18.92 -12.61
C LEU A 85 4.02 -19.79 -13.73
N VAL A 86 2.71 -19.67 -13.94
CA VAL A 86 1.97 -20.35 -15.01
C VAL A 86 0.95 -19.38 -15.62
N ASP A 87 0.54 -19.64 -16.86
CA ASP A 87 -0.55 -18.88 -17.48
C ASP A 87 -1.91 -19.26 -16.86
N LEU A 88 -2.97 -18.62 -17.33
CA LEU A 88 -4.35 -18.89 -16.90
C LEU A 88 -4.82 -20.33 -17.18
N ARG A 89 -4.16 -21.05 -18.10
CA ARG A 89 -4.42 -22.45 -18.44
C ARG A 89 -3.47 -23.40 -17.71
N LYS A 90 -2.66 -22.89 -16.78
CA LYS A 90 -1.63 -23.60 -16.01
C LYS A 90 -0.45 -24.11 -16.84
N ASN A 91 -0.20 -23.53 -18.00
CA ASN A 91 0.99 -23.83 -18.78
C ASN A 91 2.17 -23.04 -18.22
N SER A 92 3.33 -23.68 -18.18
CA SER A 92 4.58 -23.00 -17.79
C SER A 92 5.17 -22.21 -18.96
N PRO A 93 5.98 -21.18 -18.68
CA PRO A 93 6.81 -20.55 -19.70
C PRO A 93 7.67 -21.57 -20.44
N LYS A 94 7.99 -21.30 -21.70
CA LYS A 94 8.86 -22.15 -22.51
C LYS A 94 10.18 -21.46 -22.80
N LEU A 95 11.28 -22.21 -22.74
CA LEU A 95 12.58 -21.84 -23.29
C LEU A 95 13.00 -22.88 -24.31
N ASN A 96 13.33 -22.44 -25.53
CA ASN A 96 13.74 -23.32 -26.63
C ASN A 96 12.74 -24.48 -26.85
N GLY A 97 11.43 -24.17 -26.81
CA GLY A 97 10.35 -25.13 -27.01
C GLY A 97 10.06 -26.06 -25.81
N LYS A 98 10.81 -25.98 -24.71
CA LYS A 98 10.62 -26.81 -23.52
C LYS A 98 10.06 -25.99 -22.36
N GLU A 99 9.11 -26.57 -21.63
CA GLU A 99 8.61 -25.96 -20.39
C GLU A 99 9.72 -25.80 -19.37
N VAL A 100 9.73 -24.65 -18.71
CA VAL A 100 10.71 -24.33 -17.68
C VAL A 100 10.05 -23.93 -16.37
N LYS A 101 10.71 -24.27 -15.26
CA LYS A 101 10.23 -23.95 -13.92
C LYS A 101 10.65 -22.53 -13.55
N VAL A 102 9.68 -21.64 -13.63
CA VAL A 102 9.80 -20.25 -13.22
C VAL A 102 9.08 -20.07 -11.89
N ILE A 103 9.74 -19.45 -10.92
CA ILE A 103 9.18 -19.21 -9.58
C ILE A 103 8.57 -17.81 -9.56
N LEU A 104 7.37 -17.66 -8.99
CA LEU A 104 6.70 -16.36 -8.86
C LEU A 104 7.57 -15.33 -8.15
N ALA A 105 7.50 -14.06 -8.57
CA ALA A 105 8.36 -13.00 -8.05
C ALA A 105 8.22 -12.81 -6.52
N SER A 106 7.00 -12.77 -6.00
CA SER A 106 6.75 -12.76 -4.55
C SER A 106 7.41 -13.93 -3.82
N VAL A 107 7.34 -15.14 -4.37
CA VAL A 107 8.00 -16.33 -3.81
C VAL A 107 9.52 -16.27 -3.95
N CYS A 108 10.03 -15.66 -5.02
CA CYS A 108 11.46 -15.39 -5.18
C CYS A 108 11.98 -14.49 -4.05
N PHE A 109 11.22 -13.45 -3.69
CA PHE A 109 11.55 -12.57 -2.58
C PHE A 109 11.61 -13.34 -1.25
N ASP A 110 10.64 -14.21 -0.96
CA ASP A 110 10.64 -15.00 0.28
C ASP A 110 11.84 -15.96 0.37
N ILE A 111 12.18 -16.60 -0.76
CA ILE A 111 13.36 -17.48 -0.83
C ILE A 111 14.65 -16.68 -0.63
N ALA A 112 14.76 -15.50 -1.26
CA ALA A 112 15.91 -14.62 -1.09
C ALA A 112 16.01 -14.09 0.35
N TYR A 113 14.89 -13.70 0.95
CA TYR A 113 14.82 -13.26 2.35
C TYR A 113 15.26 -14.36 3.31
N TYR A 114 14.80 -15.60 3.08
CA TYR A 114 15.27 -16.74 3.86
C TYR A 114 16.79 -16.89 3.78
N TYR A 115 17.40 -16.97 2.60
CA TYR A 115 18.85 -17.14 2.52
C TYR A 115 19.63 -15.91 3.02
N SER A 116 19.10 -14.71 2.85
CA SER A 116 19.65 -13.49 3.47
C SER A 116 19.68 -13.62 4.99
N SER A 117 18.62 -14.14 5.62
CA SER A 117 18.57 -14.38 7.07
C SER A 117 19.58 -15.42 7.56
N GLN A 118 20.05 -16.29 6.65
CA GLN A 118 21.08 -17.29 6.92
C GLN A 118 22.50 -16.77 6.64
N GLY A 119 22.67 -15.49 6.30
CA GLY A 119 23.98 -14.85 6.11
C GLY A 119 24.51 -14.84 4.67
N TYR A 120 23.73 -15.27 3.68
CA TYR A 120 24.16 -15.25 2.27
C TYR A 120 24.14 -13.81 1.72
N GLN A 121 25.30 -13.32 1.30
CA GLN A 121 25.48 -11.92 0.89
C GLN A 121 24.79 -11.60 -0.43
N GLU A 122 24.82 -12.52 -1.39
CA GLU A 122 24.11 -12.40 -2.66
C GLU A 122 22.59 -12.31 -2.45
N ALA A 123 22.08 -13.13 -1.53
CA ALA A 123 20.67 -13.10 -1.14
C ALA A 123 20.30 -11.77 -0.47
N PHE A 124 21.15 -11.23 0.43
CA PHE A 124 20.95 -9.92 1.05
C PHE A 124 20.87 -8.80 0.01
N LYS A 125 21.78 -8.78 -0.97
CA LYS A 125 21.74 -7.82 -2.09
C LYS A 125 20.44 -7.96 -2.89
N THR A 126 20.05 -9.19 -3.22
CA THR A 126 18.81 -9.47 -3.95
C THR A 126 17.58 -8.98 -3.21
N VAL A 127 17.51 -9.20 -1.90
CA VAL A 127 16.43 -8.67 -1.03
C VAL A 127 16.44 -7.14 -1.03
N GLY A 128 17.61 -6.50 -0.98
CA GLY A 128 17.72 -5.05 -1.09
C GLY A 128 17.19 -4.51 -2.43
N ASP A 129 17.55 -5.15 -3.53
CA ASP A 129 17.11 -4.77 -4.88
C ASP A 129 15.60 -4.97 -5.07
N MET A 130 15.07 -6.13 -4.66
CA MET A 130 13.64 -6.42 -4.72
C MET A 130 12.82 -5.61 -3.71
N GLY A 131 13.34 -5.36 -2.51
CA GLY A 131 12.66 -4.61 -1.46
C GLY A 131 12.49 -3.13 -1.79
N ARG A 132 13.44 -2.54 -2.53
CA ARG A 132 13.35 -1.14 -3.00
C ARG A 132 12.29 -0.95 -4.10
N LEU A 133 12.12 -1.91 -4.98
CA LEU A 133 11.24 -1.80 -6.15
C LEU A 133 9.88 -2.50 -5.97
N GLY A 134 9.81 -3.49 -5.10
CA GLY A 134 8.81 -4.57 -5.17
C GLY A 134 9.35 -5.72 -6.02
N ALA A 135 9.04 -6.97 -5.63
CA ALA A 135 9.59 -8.16 -6.27
C ALA A 135 9.14 -8.28 -7.74
N GLU A 136 7.88 -7.98 -8.02
CA GLU A 136 7.30 -7.97 -9.35
C GLU A 136 7.92 -6.86 -10.21
N SER A 137 8.00 -5.64 -9.68
CA SER A 137 8.61 -4.48 -10.35
C SER A 137 10.08 -4.69 -10.66
N PHE A 138 10.81 -5.38 -9.79
CA PHE A 138 12.19 -5.79 -10.05
C PHE A 138 12.26 -6.67 -11.30
N VAL A 139 11.36 -7.64 -11.46
CA VAL A 139 11.30 -8.48 -12.66
C VAL A 139 10.88 -7.66 -13.88
N PHE A 140 9.90 -6.75 -13.76
CA PHE A 140 9.50 -5.86 -14.86
C PHE A 140 10.65 -5.00 -15.37
N TYR A 141 11.39 -4.38 -14.45
CA TYR A 141 12.59 -3.61 -14.78
C TYR A 141 13.62 -4.48 -15.52
N LYS A 142 13.86 -5.71 -15.04
CA LYS A 142 14.80 -6.65 -15.68
C LYS A 142 14.31 -7.12 -17.04
N THR A 143 13.01 -7.32 -17.25
CA THR A 143 12.48 -7.69 -18.56
C THR A 143 12.36 -6.51 -19.51
N GLY A 144 12.48 -5.28 -19.02
CA GLY A 144 12.09 -4.10 -19.79
C GLY A 144 10.59 -4.12 -20.11
N PHE A 145 9.80 -4.81 -19.29
CA PHE A 145 8.35 -4.71 -19.34
C PHE A 145 8.01 -3.30 -18.90
N ASP A 146 7.73 -2.43 -19.87
CA ASP A 146 7.24 -1.11 -19.55
C ASP A 146 5.86 -1.29 -18.93
N VAL A 147 5.82 -1.06 -17.63
CA VAL A 147 4.56 -1.06 -16.91
C VAL A 147 3.67 -0.04 -17.59
N MET A 148 4.14 1.13 -18.03
CA MET A 148 3.32 2.18 -18.66
C MET A 148 2.83 1.87 -20.08
N GLU A 149 3.60 1.16 -20.91
CA GLU A 149 3.19 0.75 -22.27
C GLU A 149 2.16 -0.40 -22.26
N HIS A 150 2.15 -1.21 -21.20
CA HIS A 150 1.21 -2.33 -21.02
C HIS A 150 0.19 -2.13 -19.90
N LEU A 151 0.36 -1.10 -19.07
CA LEU A 151 -0.66 -0.37 -18.36
C LEU A 151 -1.50 0.25 -19.46
N GLN A 152 -2.65 -0.36 -19.74
CA GLN A 152 -3.82 0.46 -19.99
C GLN A 152 -4.15 1.25 -18.71
N VAL A 153 -3.22 2.09 -18.20
CA VAL A 153 -3.54 3.20 -17.31
C VAL A 153 -4.15 4.23 -18.22
N ASN A 154 -5.40 3.93 -18.54
CA ASN A 154 -6.28 4.89 -19.16
C ASN A 154 -6.74 5.76 -18.00
N SER A 155 -6.39 7.04 -18.04
CA SER A 155 -7.16 8.04 -17.31
C SER A 155 -8.54 8.08 -17.99
N THR A 156 -9.58 7.72 -17.25
CA THR A 156 -10.96 7.84 -17.73
C THR A 156 -11.74 8.73 -16.77
N ILE A 157 -12.79 9.36 -17.29
CA ILE A 157 -13.70 10.17 -16.48
C ILE A 157 -14.86 9.28 -16.07
N VAL A 158 -15.03 9.15 -14.75
CA VAL A 158 -16.07 8.38 -14.10
C VAL A 158 -16.84 9.34 -13.21
N ASP A 159 -18.10 9.65 -13.53
CA ASP A 159 -18.90 10.66 -12.81
C ASP A 159 -18.18 12.02 -12.60
N GLY A 160 -17.40 12.46 -13.59
CA GLY A 160 -16.63 13.71 -13.48
C GLY A 160 -15.36 13.61 -12.65
N ILE A 161 -15.03 12.43 -12.12
CA ILE A 161 -13.77 12.13 -11.43
C ILE A 161 -12.81 11.48 -12.40
N GLU A 162 -11.59 12.02 -12.47
CA GLU A 162 -10.51 11.41 -13.24
C GLU A 162 -9.91 10.25 -12.45
N VAL A 163 -10.09 9.04 -12.98
CA VAL A 163 -9.58 7.81 -12.35
C VAL A 163 -8.52 7.15 -13.24
N LEU A 164 -7.45 6.70 -12.59
CA LEU A 164 -6.48 5.78 -13.17
C LEU A 164 -7.07 4.38 -13.13
N THR A 165 -6.95 3.63 -14.23
CA THR A 165 -7.50 2.29 -14.34
C THR A 165 -6.42 1.24 -14.54
N TYR A 166 -6.70 0.03 -14.07
CA TYR A 166 -5.87 -1.15 -14.34
C TYR A 166 -6.75 -2.36 -14.62
N ALA A 167 -6.56 -2.99 -15.77
CA ALA A 167 -7.24 -4.21 -16.16
C ALA A 167 -6.29 -5.42 -16.07
N THR A 168 -6.76 -6.53 -15.50
CA THR A 168 -6.05 -7.82 -15.58
C THR A 168 -7.02 -8.97 -15.83
N GLN A 169 -6.54 -10.00 -16.52
CA GLN A 169 -7.29 -11.25 -16.68
C GLN A 169 -7.01 -12.19 -15.52
N VAL A 170 -8.05 -12.84 -14.98
CA VAL A 170 -7.95 -13.83 -13.88
C VAL A 170 -8.69 -15.11 -14.23
N GLU A 171 -8.20 -16.25 -13.74
CA GLU A 171 -8.94 -17.52 -13.81
C GLU A 171 -10.06 -17.49 -12.76
N VAL A 172 -11.30 -17.27 -13.21
CA VAL A 172 -12.51 -17.28 -12.38
C VAL A 172 -12.78 -18.72 -11.93
N ASN A 173 -12.79 -19.65 -12.88
CA ASN A 173 -12.90 -21.08 -12.63
C ASN A 173 -12.11 -21.84 -13.72
N LYS A 174 -12.08 -23.18 -13.63
CA LYS A 174 -11.28 -24.03 -14.54
C LYS A 174 -11.57 -23.83 -16.03
N THR A 175 -12.75 -23.31 -16.37
CA THR A 175 -13.23 -23.14 -17.75
C THR A 175 -13.41 -21.69 -18.16
N THR A 176 -13.28 -20.74 -17.23
CA THR A 176 -13.66 -19.35 -17.44
C THR A 176 -12.58 -18.41 -16.92
N THR A 177 -12.11 -17.54 -17.80
CA THR A 177 -11.31 -16.36 -17.46
C THR A 177 -12.22 -15.14 -17.41
N GLY A 178 -11.87 -14.16 -16.58
CA GLY A 178 -12.62 -12.94 -16.42
C GLY A 178 -11.69 -11.75 -16.21
N GLU A 179 -12.13 -10.58 -16.64
CA GLU A 179 -11.40 -9.34 -16.44
C GLU A 179 -11.70 -8.76 -15.06
N VAL A 180 -10.68 -8.22 -14.40
CA VAL A 180 -10.80 -7.46 -13.17
C VAL A 180 -10.31 -6.06 -13.45
N MET A 181 -11.23 -5.10 -13.33
CA MET A 181 -10.93 -3.68 -13.41
C MET A 181 -10.70 -3.11 -12.03
N TYR A 182 -9.56 -2.45 -11.85
CA TYR A 182 -9.16 -1.70 -10.68
C TYR A 182 -9.14 -0.20 -11.01
N TYR A 183 -9.46 0.62 -10.02
CA TYR A 183 -9.62 2.06 -10.14
C TYR A 183 -8.86 2.77 -9.03
N THR A 184 -8.24 3.90 -9.35
CA THR A 184 -7.69 4.82 -8.36
C THR A 184 -8.04 6.25 -8.75
N ASP A 185 -8.72 6.97 -7.88
CA ASP A 185 -8.92 8.41 -8.04
C ASP A 185 -7.57 9.12 -8.09
N ARG A 186 -7.32 9.85 -9.18
CA ARG A 186 -6.05 10.54 -9.43
C ARG A 186 -5.78 11.65 -8.40
N LYS A 187 -6.81 12.28 -7.84
CA LYS A 187 -6.70 13.39 -6.89
C LYS A 187 -6.59 12.91 -5.46
N THR A 188 -7.43 11.96 -5.06
CA THR A 188 -7.54 11.54 -3.65
C THR A 188 -6.73 10.28 -3.34
N GLY A 189 -6.37 9.48 -4.35
CA GLY A 189 -5.76 8.16 -4.17
C GLY A 189 -6.71 7.10 -3.63
N GLN A 190 -8.01 7.41 -3.50
CA GLN A 190 -9.01 6.40 -3.16
C GLN A 190 -9.07 5.33 -4.24
N CYS A 191 -9.11 4.08 -3.82
CA CYS A 191 -8.95 2.94 -4.72
C CYS A 191 -10.16 2.02 -4.65
N GLY A 192 -10.44 1.32 -5.75
CA GLY A 192 -11.48 0.32 -5.77
C GLY A 192 -11.39 -0.72 -6.89
N ILE A 193 -12.34 -1.66 -6.88
CA ILE A 193 -12.44 -2.79 -7.82
C ILE A 193 -13.84 -2.80 -8.41
N SER A 194 -14.01 -3.00 -9.71
CA SER A 194 -15.34 -3.28 -10.31
C SER A 194 -16.10 -4.41 -9.58
N LEU A 195 -17.43 -4.31 -9.47
CA LEU A 195 -18.28 -5.37 -8.92
C LEU A 195 -18.10 -6.70 -9.68
N THR A 196 -17.99 -6.67 -11.01
CA THR A 196 -17.69 -7.87 -11.81
C THR A 196 -16.29 -8.39 -11.55
N GLY A 197 -15.31 -7.50 -11.40
CA GLY A 197 -13.97 -7.88 -10.98
C GLY A 197 -13.96 -8.59 -9.63
N LEU A 198 -14.70 -8.07 -8.64
CA LEU A 198 -14.82 -8.69 -7.32
C LEU A 198 -15.52 -10.06 -7.38
N TYR A 199 -16.55 -10.19 -8.22
CA TYR A 199 -17.18 -11.47 -8.54
C TYR A 199 -16.19 -12.49 -9.14
N HIS A 200 -15.34 -12.06 -10.06
CA HIS A 200 -14.30 -12.89 -10.66
C HIS A 200 -13.25 -13.34 -9.64
N LEU A 201 -12.80 -12.44 -8.76
CA LEU A 201 -11.86 -12.76 -7.67
C LEU A 201 -12.46 -13.75 -6.67
N CYS A 202 -13.79 -13.72 -6.47
CA CYS A 202 -14.53 -14.71 -5.70
C CYS A 202 -14.70 -16.06 -6.42
N GLY A 203 -14.17 -16.22 -7.63
CA GLY A 203 -14.17 -17.46 -8.39
C GLY A 203 -15.51 -17.78 -9.08
N GLY A 204 -16.40 -16.80 -9.19
CA GLY A 204 -17.69 -16.90 -9.89
C GLY A 204 -18.76 -17.79 -9.23
N ILE A 205 -18.42 -18.47 -8.13
CA ILE A 205 -19.33 -19.34 -7.35
C ILE A 205 -20.35 -18.51 -6.56
N ILE A 206 -19.96 -17.30 -6.15
CA ILE A 206 -20.80 -16.36 -5.42
C ILE A 206 -21.43 -15.43 -6.45
N SER A 207 -22.76 -15.30 -6.49
CA SER A 207 -23.41 -14.37 -7.43
C SER A 207 -23.08 -12.92 -7.07
N LYS A 208 -23.09 -12.02 -8.08
CA LYS A 208 -22.95 -10.57 -7.87
C LYS A 208 -23.96 -10.05 -6.84
N THR A 209 -25.21 -10.54 -6.88
CA THR A 209 -26.27 -10.20 -5.92
C THR A 209 -25.89 -10.50 -4.47
N LYS A 210 -25.27 -11.65 -4.21
CA LYS A 210 -24.84 -11.99 -2.83
C LYS A 210 -23.73 -11.09 -2.33
N ILE A 211 -22.80 -10.72 -3.22
CA ILE A 211 -21.75 -9.75 -2.92
C ILE A 211 -22.37 -8.40 -2.54
N LEU A 212 -23.37 -7.94 -3.32
CA LEU A 212 -24.12 -6.73 -3.02
C LEU A 212 -24.88 -6.82 -1.68
N GLU A 213 -25.56 -7.94 -1.40
CA GLU A 213 -26.23 -8.18 -0.11
C GLU A 213 -25.26 -8.04 1.07
N TYR A 214 -24.05 -8.61 0.95
CA TYR A 214 -23.03 -8.48 1.99
C TYR A 214 -22.51 -7.05 2.11
N LEU A 215 -22.22 -6.37 0.99
CA LEU A 215 -21.79 -4.97 0.99
C LEU A 215 -22.81 -4.06 1.67
N ASN A 216 -24.10 -4.30 1.46
CA ASN A 216 -25.17 -3.55 2.13
C ASN A 216 -25.15 -3.70 3.66
N THR A 217 -24.58 -4.78 4.20
CA THR A 217 -24.41 -4.95 5.65
C THR A 217 -23.25 -4.14 6.24
N LEU A 218 -22.26 -3.77 5.42
CA LEU A 218 -21.06 -3.08 5.87
C LEU A 218 -21.30 -1.59 6.14
N ASN A 219 -22.44 -1.05 5.70
CA ASN A 219 -22.81 0.36 5.81
C ASN A 219 -21.73 1.32 5.25
N THR A 220 -20.79 0.78 4.46
CA THR A 220 -19.76 1.52 3.76
C THR A 220 -20.35 2.01 2.44
N PRO A 221 -20.29 3.33 2.16
CA PRO A 221 -20.84 3.85 0.93
C PRO A 221 -20.16 3.17 -0.24
N PHE A 222 -20.98 2.80 -1.20
CA PHE A 222 -20.58 2.05 -2.36
C PHE A 222 -20.82 2.89 -3.61
N VAL A 223 -19.96 2.73 -4.62
CA VAL A 223 -20.07 3.26 -5.98
C VAL A 223 -19.67 4.74 -6.16
N MET A 224 -18.46 4.99 -6.70
CA MET A 224 -18.37 5.99 -7.78
C MET A 224 -19.06 5.35 -8.98
N ALA A 225 -20.11 5.92 -9.57
CA ALA A 225 -20.80 5.26 -10.67
C ALA A 225 -19.82 5.19 -11.84
N GLY A 226 -19.34 3.98 -12.13
CA GLY A 226 -18.33 3.73 -13.15
C GLY A 226 -18.76 4.35 -14.47
N GLY A 227 -17.81 4.96 -15.19
CA GLY A 227 -18.03 5.64 -16.48
C GLY A 227 -18.52 4.72 -17.61
N GLN A 228 -18.83 3.44 -17.30
CA GLN A 228 -19.43 2.45 -18.20
C GLN A 228 -20.61 1.68 -17.57
N GLY A 229 -21.25 2.22 -16.52
CA GLY A 229 -22.44 1.60 -15.91
C GLY A 229 -22.13 0.44 -14.94
N GLU A 230 -20.93 0.42 -14.36
CA GLU A 230 -20.52 -0.59 -13.40
C GLU A 230 -20.11 0.01 -12.05
N ASP A 231 -20.59 -0.64 -10.99
CA ASP A 231 -20.40 -0.34 -9.58
C ASP A 231 -18.92 -0.52 -9.14
N ILE A 232 -18.25 0.56 -8.71
CA ILE A 232 -16.84 0.54 -8.24
C ILE A 232 -16.75 0.33 -6.73
N ILE A 233 -15.96 -0.67 -6.32
CA ILE A 233 -15.86 -1.16 -4.94
C ILE A 233 -14.70 -0.62 -4.17
N ASP A 234 -14.97 0.26 -3.18
CA ASP A 234 -13.95 0.76 -2.27
C ASP A 234 -13.06 -0.38 -1.79
N ALA A 235 -11.75 -0.17 -1.84
CA ALA A 235 -10.74 -1.18 -1.54
C ALA A 235 -10.96 -1.82 -0.17
N THR A 236 -11.41 -1.06 0.84
CA THR A 236 -11.67 -1.57 2.19
C THR A 236 -12.88 -2.49 2.21
N ALA A 237 -13.96 -2.13 1.50
CA ALA A 237 -15.15 -2.95 1.38
C ALA A 237 -14.87 -4.21 0.54
N ALA A 238 -14.12 -4.08 -0.55
CA ALA A 238 -13.66 -5.19 -1.37
C ALA A 238 -12.81 -6.19 -0.56
N GLU A 239 -11.92 -5.69 0.29
CA GLU A 239 -11.09 -6.52 1.18
C GLU A 239 -11.97 -7.34 2.15
N GLN A 240 -12.96 -6.69 2.76
CA GLN A 240 -13.91 -7.36 3.66
C GLN A 240 -14.73 -8.42 2.94
N VAL A 241 -15.17 -8.16 1.70
CA VAL A 241 -15.87 -9.16 0.86
C VAL A 241 -14.97 -10.36 0.60
N LEU A 242 -13.72 -10.14 0.16
CA LEU A 242 -12.77 -11.21 -0.12
C LEU A 242 -12.45 -12.03 1.12
N TYR A 243 -12.28 -11.36 2.27
CA TYR A 243 -12.09 -12.02 3.55
C TYR A 243 -13.31 -12.86 3.94
N TYR A 244 -14.51 -12.27 3.89
CA TYR A 244 -15.74 -12.96 4.25
C TYR A 244 -15.96 -14.21 3.41
N TYR A 245 -15.93 -14.10 2.08
CA TYR A 245 -16.13 -15.25 1.22
C TYR A 245 -14.95 -16.22 1.23
N GLY A 246 -13.73 -15.76 1.51
CA GLY A 246 -12.55 -16.62 1.64
C GLY A 246 -12.52 -17.46 2.92
N HIS A 247 -13.08 -16.95 4.02
CA HIS A 247 -12.84 -17.50 5.36
C HIS A 247 -14.11 -17.83 6.15
N THR A 248 -15.18 -17.05 6.01
CA THR A 248 -16.33 -17.05 6.94
C THR A 248 -17.64 -17.49 6.29
N ALA A 249 -17.84 -17.23 4.99
CA ALA A 249 -19.12 -17.47 4.33
C ALA A 249 -19.59 -18.93 4.39
N SER A 250 -20.91 -19.08 4.54
CA SER A 250 -21.65 -20.35 4.54
C SER A 250 -22.72 -20.32 3.45
N PRO A 251 -23.00 -21.42 2.71
CA PRO A 251 -22.49 -22.78 2.92
C PRO A 251 -21.13 -23.06 2.24
N ARG A 252 -20.61 -22.15 1.41
CA ARG A 252 -19.37 -22.37 0.64
C ARG A 252 -18.43 -21.18 0.74
N LYS A 253 -17.18 -21.48 1.07
CA LYS A 253 -16.05 -20.55 1.02
C LYS A 253 -15.39 -20.58 -0.35
N SER A 254 -14.87 -19.45 -0.81
CA SER A 254 -14.12 -19.32 -2.04
C SER A 254 -12.62 -19.40 -1.79
N GLN A 255 -12.01 -20.52 -2.22
CA GLN A 255 -10.55 -20.67 -2.18
C GLN A 255 -9.85 -19.64 -3.09
N LYS A 256 -10.51 -19.22 -4.18
CA LYS A 256 -10.00 -18.16 -5.07
C LYS A 256 -9.95 -16.81 -4.35
N ALA A 257 -11.01 -16.42 -3.63
CA ALA A 257 -11.02 -15.19 -2.83
C ALA A 257 -9.89 -15.18 -1.79
N LYS A 258 -9.71 -16.29 -1.07
CA LYS A 258 -8.63 -16.46 -0.08
C LYS A 258 -7.24 -16.33 -0.70
N SER A 259 -7.02 -16.95 -1.87
CA SER A 259 -5.72 -16.94 -2.55
C SER A 259 -5.39 -15.54 -3.10
N TRP A 260 -6.39 -14.87 -3.66
CA TRP A 260 -6.27 -13.50 -4.15
C TRP A 260 -6.01 -12.49 -3.03
N LEU A 261 -6.71 -12.60 -1.90
CA LEU A 261 -6.46 -11.77 -0.72
C LEU A 261 -5.02 -11.93 -0.22
N ALA A 262 -4.53 -13.18 -0.14
CA ALA A 262 -3.15 -13.45 0.25
C ALA A 262 -2.13 -12.91 -0.76
N SER A 263 -2.45 -12.92 -2.07
CA SER A 263 -1.57 -12.41 -3.12
C SER A 263 -1.53 -10.89 -3.18
N MET A 264 -2.65 -10.21 -2.97
CA MET A 264 -2.72 -8.75 -2.96
C MET A 264 -2.11 -8.15 -1.68
N GLY A 265 -2.13 -8.91 -0.59
CA GLY A 265 -1.72 -8.42 0.73
C GLY A 265 -2.73 -7.46 1.33
N THR A 266 -2.52 -7.09 2.59
CA THR A 266 -3.40 -6.20 3.35
C THR A 266 -2.62 -4.94 3.77
N PRO A 267 -3.14 -3.72 3.51
CA PRO A 267 -4.41 -3.43 2.85
C PRO A 267 -4.32 -3.57 1.31
N ILE A 268 -5.37 -4.08 0.67
CA ILE A 268 -5.39 -4.28 -0.79
C ILE A 268 -5.31 -2.95 -1.57
N SER A 269 -5.61 -1.82 -0.92
CA SER A 269 -5.46 -0.48 -1.51
C SER A 269 -4.03 -0.20 -1.99
N LYS A 270 -3.00 -0.73 -1.31
CA LYS A 270 -1.59 -0.60 -1.74
C LYS A 270 -1.32 -1.38 -3.04
N PHE A 271 -1.90 -2.57 -3.16
CA PHE A 271 -1.85 -3.34 -4.39
C PHE A 271 -2.51 -2.55 -5.52
N ILE A 272 -3.72 -2.05 -5.31
CA ILE A 272 -4.45 -1.32 -6.35
C ILE A 272 -3.69 -0.07 -6.79
N ALA A 273 -3.27 0.79 -5.85
CA ALA A 273 -2.55 2.03 -6.15
C ALA A 273 -1.25 1.78 -6.94
N SER A 274 -0.45 0.78 -6.52
CA SER A 274 0.78 0.43 -7.26
C SER A 274 0.48 -0.07 -8.67
N HIS A 275 -0.61 -0.82 -8.86
CA HIS A 275 -0.94 -1.41 -10.15
C HIS A 275 -1.70 -0.48 -11.09
N THR A 276 -2.38 0.55 -10.59
CA THR A 276 -2.94 1.65 -11.39
C THR A 276 -1.90 2.72 -11.73
N GLY A 277 -0.64 2.52 -11.33
CA GLY A 277 0.42 3.51 -11.52
C GLY A 277 0.20 4.78 -10.70
N TYR A 278 -0.70 4.75 -9.70
CA TYR A 278 -0.89 5.84 -8.77
C TYR A 278 0.38 5.99 -7.95
N THR A 279 1.18 6.96 -8.36
CA THR A 279 2.20 7.53 -7.52
C THR A 279 1.53 8.65 -6.76
N THR A 280 1.58 8.62 -5.42
CA THR A 280 1.51 9.88 -4.69
C THR A 280 2.63 10.70 -5.28
N ALA A 281 2.31 11.75 -6.05
CA ALA A 281 3.32 12.56 -6.67
C ALA A 281 4.31 12.96 -5.58
N THR A 282 5.50 12.37 -5.62
CA THR A 282 6.69 12.87 -4.94
C THR A 282 7.17 14.10 -5.71
N GLY A 283 6.25 15.05 -5.88
CA GLY A 283 6.34 16.10 -6.89
C GLY A 283 5.12 17.04 -6.92
N THR A 284 4.46 17.23 -5.78
CA THR A 284 3.88 18.50 -5.29
C THR A 284 3.25 18.19 -3.93
N THR A 285 4.05 17.71 -2.97
CA THR A 285 3.84 18.27 -1.64
C THR A 285 4.24 19.72 -1.84
N ASP A 286 3.25 20.60 -1.82
CA ASP A 286 3.52 22.02 -1.74
C ASP A 286 4.54 22.19 -0.61
N ILE A 287 5.80 22.43 -0.98
CA ILE A 287 6.92 22.47 -0.05
C ILE A 287 6.60 23.51 1.01
N ASP A 288 5.83 24.53 0.66
CA ASP A 288 5.27 25.50 1.59
C ASP A 288 4.24 24.92 2.55
N THR A 289 3.36 24.01 2.14
CA THR A 289 2.41 23.36 3.05
C THR A 289 3.13 22.41 4.02
N VAL A 290 4.09 21.60 3.56
CA VAL A 290 4.89 20.73 4.45
C VAL A 290 5.80 21.54 5.36
N ARG A 291 6.43 22.59 4.84
CA ARG A 291 7.22 23.54 5.62
C ARG A 291 6.36 24.23 6.67
N LYS A 292 5.17 24.73 6.32
CA LYS A 292 4.21 25.32 7.28
C LYS A 292 3.76 24.31 8.33
N CYS A 293 3.48 23.07 7.95
CA CYS A 293 3.14 22.01 8.91
C CYS A 293 4.31 21.63 9.82
N ASN A 294 5.52 21.55 9.29
CA ASN A 294 6.73 21.28 10.07
C ASN A 294 7.09 22.44 11.00
N GLU A 295 6.95 23.70 10.54
CA GLU A 295 7.11 24.90 11.36
C GLU A 295 6.03 25.00 12.44
N ALA A 296 4.79 24.61 12.14
CA ALA A 296 3.70 24.53 13.12
C ALA A 296 3.95 23.42 14.15
N LEU A 297 4.42 22.25 13.70
CA LEU A 297 4.75 21.13 14.57
C LEU A 297 5.96 21.44 15.45
N GLN A 298 7.00 22.09 14.92
CA GLN A 298 8.15 22.54 15.70
C GLN A 298 7.75 23.57 16.76
N ARG A 299 6.90 24.54 16.40
CA ARG A 299 6.34 25.50 17.36
C ARG A 299 5.52 24.83 18.45
N GLU A 300 4.73 23.82 18.09
CA GLU A 300 3.94 23.05 19.06
C GLU A 300 4.83 22.19 19.98
N VAL A 301 5.88 21.58 19.43
CA VAL A 301 6.87 20.81 20.21
C VAL A 301 7.65 21.72 21.16
N GLU A 302 8.04 22.92 20.75
CA GLU A 302 8.65 23.92 21.64
C GLU A 302 7.69 24.38 22.74
N ARG A 303 6.41 24.59 22.40
CA ARG A 303 5.36 24.90 23.38
C ARG A 303 5.23 23.80 24.42
N LEU A 304 5.13 22.54 23.99
CA LEU A 304 5.01 21.39 24.89
C LEU A 304 6.25 21.21 25.77
N HIS A 305 7.47 21.41 25.24
CA HIS A 305 8.69 21.38 26.05
C HIS A 305 8.73 22.50 27.10
N LYS A 306 8.36 23.74 26.74
CA LYS A 306 8.24 24.84 27.70
C LYS A 306 7.21 24.53 28.77
N GLN A 307 6.07 23.95 28.41
CA GLN A 307 5.04 23.56 29.36
C GLN A 307 5.48 22.44 30.29
N LEU A 308 6.24 21.46 29.80
CA LEU A 308 6.78 20.37 30.61
C LEU A 308 7.69 20.89 31.74
N GLY A 309 8.46 21.95 31.49
CA GLY A 309 9.31 22.61 32.50
C GLY A 309 8.56 23.46 33.54
N LEU A 310 7.23 23.60 33.41
CA LEU A 310 6.37 24.37 34.33
C LEU A 310 5.63 23.50 35.34
N TYR A 311 5.78 22.19 35.25
CA TYR A 311 5.36 21.23 36.26
C TYR A 311 6.52 21.02 37.25
N ASP A 312 6.22 21.06 38.54
CA ASP A 312 7.21 20.65 39.54
C ASP A 312 7.35 19.12 39.58
N GLU A 313 8.29 18.61 40.38
CA GLU A 313 8.57 17.17 40.52
C GLU A 313 7.37 16.36 41.04
N GLN A 314 6.31 17.03 41.54
CA GLN A 314 5.07 16.44 42.03
C GLN A 314 3.93 16.49 41.00
N GLY A 315 4.18 17.05 39.80
CA GLY A 315 3.20 17.17 38.72
C GLY A 315 2.19 18.30 38.92
N ILE A 316 2.45 19.25 39.83
CA ILE A 316 1.59 20.41 40.06
C ILE A 316 1.96 21.50 39.06
N ALA A 317 0.98 21.92 38.25
CA ALA A 317 1.17 22.93 37.23
C ALA A 317 1.29 24.34 37.84
N ARG A 318 2.31 25.11 37.46
CA ARG A 318 2.32 26.57 37.67
C ARG A 318 1.33 27.24 36.73
N TRP A 319 0.04 27.19 37.09
CA TRP A 319 -1.09 27.61 36.25
C TRP A 319 -0.93 28.99 35.62
N HIS A 320 -0.37 29.97 36.33
CA HIS A 320 -0.10 31.31 35.79
C HIS A 320 0.88 31.26 34.61
N LEU A 321 2.01 30.54 34.71
CA LEU A 321 2.96 30.41 33.59
C LEU A 321 2.41 29.52 32.46
N LEU A 322 1.61 28.50 32.79
CA LEU A 322 0.94 27.66 31.79
C LEU A 322 -0.07 28.47 30.95
N LEU A 323 -0.83 29.34 31.61
CA LEU A 323 -1.74 30.29 30.96
C LEU A 323 -0.97 31.27 30.07
N GLY A 324 0.13 31.84 30.57
CA GLY A 324 0.99 32.75 29.81
C GLY A 324 1.56 32.14 28.54
N THR A 325 2.09 30.91 28.59
CA THR A 325 2.60 30.20 27.40
C THR A 325 1.50 29.87 26.38
N THR A 326 0.29 29.58 26.85
CA THR A 326 -0.86 29.30 25.99
C THR A 326 -1.35 30.56 25.29
N LEU A 327 -1.40 31.69 26.01
CA LEU A 327 -1.77 32.99 25.47
C LEU A 327 -0.73 33.52 24.48
N ASP A 328 0.56 33.42 24.80
CA ASP A 328 1.65 33.85 23.92
C ASP A 328 1.60 33.10 22.56
N TYR A 329 1.38 31.78 22.60
CA TYR A 329 1.26 30.96 21.39
C TYR A 329 0.09 31.38 20.49
N GLN A 330 -1.08 31.64 21.08
CA GLN A 330 -2.27 32.06 20.33
C GLN A 330 -2.13 33.49 19.79
N LEU A 331 -1.57 34.40 20.59
CA LEU A 331 -1.47 35.83 20.28
C LEU A 331 -0.30 36.20 19.38
N SER A 332 0.83 35.49 19.48
CA SER A 332 1.98 35.66 18.58
C SER A 332 1.61 35.39 17.12
N SER A 333 0.69 34.45 16.87
CA SER A 333 0.17 34.18 15.52
C SER A 333 -0.62 35.35 14.90
N LEU A 334 -1.06 36.29 15.75
CA LEU A 334 -1.78 37.51 15.40
C LEU A 334 -0.89 38.76 15.44
N GLY A 335 0.41 38.61 15.73
CA GLY A 335 1.36 39.73 15.87
C GLY A 335 1.16 40.57 17.15
N ALA A 336 0.38 40.08 18.11
CA ALA A 336 0.21 40.72 19.42
C ALA A 336 1.36 40.34 20.36
N VAL A 337 1.74 41.26 21.26
CA VAL A 337 2.85 41.05 22.21
C VAL A 337 2.27 40.83 23.60
N LEU A 338 2.57 39.68 24.19
CA LEU A 338 2.24 39.37 25.58
C LEU A 338 3.39 39.85 26.48
N LYS A 339 3.09 40.71 27.46
CA LYS A 339 4.05 41.07 28.52
C LYS A 339 3.57 40.53 29.85
N THR A 340 4.50 39.95 30.60
CA THR A 340 4.23 39.42 31.94
C THR A 340 4.42 40.52 33.00
N GLU A 341 3.80 40.37 34.16
CA GLU A 341 3.89 41.33 35.29
C GLU A 341 5.34 41.73 35.63
N VAL A 342 6.28 40.80 35.47
CA VAL A 342 7.72 40.99 35.77
C VAL A 342 8.38 42.04 34.86
N GLU A 343 7.81 42.31 33.69
CA GLU A 343 8.40 43.19 32.67
C GLU A 343 7.78 44.60 32.64
N THR A 344 6.66 44.84 33.32
CA THR A 344 5.84 46.05 33.08
C THR A 344 5.79 47.08 34.20
N THR A 345 6.04 46.79 35.49
CA THR A 345 6.12 47.86 36.52
C THR A 345 6.92 47.48 37.78
N ALA A 346 7.43 48.50 38.49
CA ALA A 346 8.14 48.38 39.76
C ALA A 346 7.22 48.22 41.00
N THR A 347 5.91 48.06 40.81
CA THR A 347 4.92 47.91 41.89
C THR A 347 3.94 46.77 41.54
N PRO A 348 3.70 45.81 42.45
CA PRO A 348 2.86 44.64 42.16
C PRO A 348 1.42 45.06 41.90
N GLN A 349 0.91 44.76 40.71
CA GLN A 349 -0.53 44.86 40.41
C GLN A 349 -1.07 43.44 40.21
N ARG A 350 -2.33 43.21 40.62
CA ARG A 350 -3.04 41.92 40.49
C ARG A 350 -3.38 41.57 39.03
N VAL A 351 -2.42 41.67 38.13
CA VAL A 351 -2.59 41.51 36.68
C VAL A 351 -1.52 40.53 36.21
N ASP A 352 -1.93 39.30 35.89
CA ASP A 352 -1.02 38.24 35.50
C ASP A 352 -0.35 38.51 34.12
N PHE A 353 -1.07 39.16 33.18
CA PHE A 353 -0.60 39.44 31.81
C PHE A 353 -1.23 40.70 31.21
N VAL A 354 -0.46 41.40 30.36
CA VAL A 354 -0.94 42.51 29.52
C VAL A 354 -0.74 42.13 28.05
N ILE A 355 -1.76 42.35 27.22
CA ILE A 355 -1.73 42.06 25.77
C ILE A 355 -1.73 43.38 25.01
N GLU A 356 -0.61 43.70 24.36
CA GLU A 356 -0.49 44.93 23.56
C GLU A 356 -0.86 44.69 22.09
N ASN A 357 -1.34 45.72 21.40
CA ASN A 357 -1.63 45.76 19.95
C ASN A 357 -2.76 44.85 19.44
N LEU A 358 -3.57 44.24 20.33
CA LEU A 358 -4.68 43.36 19.95
C LEU A 358 -5.73 44.04 19.04
N HIS A 359 -6.04 45.31 19.32
CA HIS A 359 -7.06 46.08 18.60
C HIS A 359 -6.68 46.39 17.13
N LEU A 360 -5.38 46.51 16.83
CA LEU A 360 -4.87 46.78 15.48
C LEU A 360 -4.99 45.57 14.54
N GLN A 361 -5.10 44.36 15.10
CA GLN A 361 -5.02 43.09 14.36
C GLN A 361 -6.33 42.28 14.38
N ALA A 362 -7.33 42.69 15.19
CA ALA A 362 -8.62 42.01 15.35
C ALA A 362 -9.68 42.37 14.29
N HIS A 363 -9.36 43.17 13.27
CA HIS A 363 -10.33 43.52 12.22
C HIS A 363 -10.75 42.29 11.41
N GLY A 364 -11.94 41.76 11.72
CA GLY A 364 -12.60 40.68 10.99
C GLY A 364 -12.24 39.25 11.41
N ARG A 365 -11.54 39.04 12.55
CA ARG A 365 -11.26 37.69 13.09
C ARG A 365 -11.88 37.52 14.47
N ALA A 366 -12.46 36.34 14.73
CA ALA A 366 -12.95 35.97 16.04
C ALA A 366 -11.78 35.91 17.04
N VAL A 367 -11.86 36.71 18.10
CA VAL A 367 -10.93 36.64 19.24
C VAL A 367 -11.45 35.55 20.20
N LEU A 368 -10.57 34.92 20.97
CA LEU A 368 -10.96 33.95 22.02
C LEU A 368 -12.02 34.54 22.95
N ASP A 369 -13.02 33.73 23.31
CA ASP A 369 -14.09 34.11 24.22
C ASP A 369 -13.55 34.71 25.54
N GLY A 370 -14.03 35.90 25.90
CA GLY A 370 -13.63 36.63 27.11
C GLY A 370 -12.61 37.75 26.90
N LEU A 371 -12.03 37.90 25.70
CA LEU A 371 -11.18 39.05 25.35
C LEU A 371 -11.99 40.11 24.62
N ASN A 372 -12.05 41.34 25.17
CA ASN A 372 -12.69 42.47 24.50
C ASN A 372 -11.65 43.30 23.73
N PRO A 373 -11.63 43.26 22.38
CA PRO A 373 -10.69 44.03 21.56
C PRO A 373 -10.92 45.55 21.61
N GLN A 374 -12.04 46.00 22.21
CA GLN A 374 -12.32 47.40 22.51
C GLN A 374 -12.21 47.72 24.01
N ALA A 375 -11.62 46.83 24.83
CA ALA A 375 -11.26 47.18 26.18
C ALA A 375 -10.20 48.30 26.10
N ASP A 376 -10.64 49.51 26.37
CA ASP A 376 -9.81 50.69 26.46
C ASP A 376 -8.92 50.52 27.71
N HIS A 377 -7.68 50.09 27.51
CA HIS A 377 -6.70 50.00 28.58
C HIS A 377 -6.14 51.40 28.88
N ASN A 378 -6.99 52.27 29.42
CA ASN A 378 -6.52 53.40 30.20
C ASN A 378 -6.09 52.85 31.56
N LEU A 379 -4.81 52.49 31.65
CA LEU A 379 -4.08 52.42 32.92
C LEU A 379 -3.44 53.79 33.19
#